data_AF-A0A1G1EVW7-F1
#
_entry.id   AF-A0A1G1EVW7-F1
#
_cell.length_a   1.000
_cell.length_b   1.000
_cell.length_c   1.000
_cell.angle_alpha   90.00
_cell.angle_beta   90.00
_cell.angle_gamma   90.00
#
_symmetry.space_group_name_H-M   'P 1'
#
loop_
_entity.id
_entity.type
_entity.pdbx_description
1 polymer ?
#
loop_
_entity_poly.entity_id
_entity_poly.type
_entity_poly.pdbx_seq_one_letter_code
_entity_poly.pdbx_strand_id
1 'polypeptide(L)'
;MKEKKFYPDYFSEIIVSILIAVEVLIILALLYYPSIGRQIDFTKPFQPRPEWYFLWLYQLVRYFPGKSAFIGTVMIPVASVLLLLFIPYIDRGKNGRVRAIMAGSAILSAFVIFTLLSLL
;
A
#
# COMPACT_ATOMS: atom_id res chain seq x y z
N MET A 1 -10.72 24.61 -19.60
CA MET A 1 -11.33 24.27 -18.31
C MET A 1 -11.59 25.57 -17.56
N LYS A 2 -12.78 25.77 -16.99
CA LYS A 2 -13.01 26.92 -16.08
C LYS A 2 -12.17 26.69 -14.82
N GLU A 3 -11.41 27.69 -14.40
CA GLU A 3 -10.72 27.68 -13.11
C GLU A 3 -11.76 27.69 -11.98
N LYS A 4 -11.76 26.64 -11.16
CA LYS A 4 -12.56 26.58 -9.93
C LYS A 4 -11.81 27.30 -8.82
N LYS A 5 -12.53 28.08 -8.01
CA LYS A 5 -11.93 28.70 -6.82
C LYS A 5 -11.77 27.66 -5.72
N PHE A 6 -10.79 27.83 -4.84
CA PHE A 6 -10.64 26.94 -3.68
C PHE A 6 -11.92 26.91 -2.83
N TYR A 7 -12.48 28.08 -2.53
CA TYR A 7 -13.77 28.23 -1.88
C TYR A 7 -14.71 29.06 -2.77
N PRO A 8 -15.98 28.65 -2.92
CA PRO A 8 -16.63 27.49 -2.30
C PRO A 8 -16.47 26.17 -3.08
N ASP A 9 -15.99 26.21 -4.33
CA ASP A 9 -16.08 25.08 -5.27
C ASP A 9 -15.29 23.84 -4.79
N TYR A 10 -13.95 23.89 -4.78
CA TYR A 10 -13.13 22.74 -4.40
C TYR A 10 -13.37 22.31 -2.95
N PHE A 11 -13.58 23.26 -2.05
CA PHE A 11 -13.89 22.99 -0.65
C PHE A 11 -15.12 22.10 -0.51
N SER A 12 -16.20 22.41 -1.25
CA SER A 12 -17.41 21.60 -1.25
C SER A 12 -17.18 20.19 -1.81
N GLU A 13 -16.40 20.06 -2.89
CA GLU A 13 -16.03 18.77 -3.49
C GLU A 13 -15.18 17.90 -2.55
N ILE A 14 -14.23 18.51 -1.83
CA ILE A 14 -13.40 17.83 -0.84
C ILE A 14 -14.27 17.33 0.33
N ILE A 15 -15.17 18.16 0.86
CA ILE A 15 -16.08 17.75 1.94
C ILE A 15 -16.95 16.59 1.50
N VAL A 16 -17.59 16.68 0.33
CA VAL A 16 -18.44 15.59 -0.19
C VAL A 16 -17.63 14.32 -0.38
N SER A 17 -16.41 14.41 -0.91
CA SER A 17 -15.53 13.25 -1.10
C SER A 17 -15.13 12.59 0.22
N ILE A 18 -14.83 13.40 1.25
CA ILE A 18 -14.52 12.90 2.60
C ILE A 18 -15.75 12.22 3.22
N LEU A 19 -16.92 12.85 3.13
CA LEU A 19 -18.16 12.28 3.65
C LEU A 19 -18.47 10.93 2.99
N ILE A 20 -18.35 10.82 1.67
CA ILE A 20 -18.53 9.56 0.96
C ILE A 20 -17.50 8.52 1.41
N ALA A 21 -16.22 8.88 1.54
CA ALA A 21 -15.18 7.95 1.98
C ALA A 21 -15.42 7.43 3.40
N VAL A 22 -15.84 8.30 4.32
CA VAL A 22 -16.17 7.94 5.70
C VAL A 22 -17.44 7.09 5.76
N GLU A 23 -18.47 7.43 4.98
CA GLU A 23 -19.71 6.65 4.91
C GLU A 23 -19.43 5.23 4.42
N VAL A 24 -18.65 5.08 3.34
CA VAL A 24 -18.23 3.76 2.82
C VAL A 24 -17.44 3.00 3.90
N LEU A 25 -16.54 3.66 4.62
CA LEU A 25 -15.78 3.04 5.71
C LEU A 25 -16.70 2.54 6.83
N ILE A 26 -17.68 3.34 7.25
CA ILE A 26 -18.65 2.97 8.29
C ILE A 26 -19.49 1.78 7.83
N ILE A 27 -20.02 1.82 6.60
CA ILE A 27 -20.79 0.71 6.02
C ILE A 27 -19.95 -0.56 6.02
N LEU A 28 -18.70 -0.51 5.56
CA LEU A 28 -17.80 -1.66 5.57
C LEU A 28 -17.52 -2.17 6.98
N ALA A 29 -17.31 -1.28 7.95
CA ALA A 29 -17.06 -1.67 9.33
C ALA A 29 -18.28 -2.33 10.00
N LEU A 30 -19.49 -1.90 9.64
CA LEU A 30 -20.75 -2.48 10.13
C LEU A 30 -21.07 -3.81 9.46
N LEU A 31 -20.83 -3.94 8.15
CA LEU A 31 -21.08 -5.18 7.40
C LEU A 31 -19.99 -6.25 7.64
N TYR A 32 -18.74 -5.82 7.79
CA TYR A 32 -17.58 -6.69 7.99
C TYR A 32 -16.89 -6.30 9.30
N TYR A 33 -17.47 -6.73 10.41
CA TYR A 33 -16.92 -6.45 11.74
C TYR A 33 -15.45 -6.94 11.82
N PRO A 34 -14.48 -6.05 12.12
CA PRO A 34 -13.09 -6.44 12.22
C PRO A 34 -12.91 -7.37 13.42
N SER A 35 -12.47 -8.60 13.16
CA SER A 35 -12.08 -9.53 14.21
C SER A 35 -10.89 -8.94 14.98
N ILE A 36 -10.96 -8.89 16.31
CA ILE A 36 -9.93 -8.35 17.21
C ILE A 36 -8.75 -9.35 17.37
N GLY A 37 -8.50 -10.17 16.34
CA GLY A 37 -7.51 -11.23 16.37
C GLY A 37 -7.83 -12.34 17.37
N ARG A 38 -6.87 -13.23 17.58
CA ARG A 38 -6.96 -14.31 18.56
C ARG A 38 -6.58 -13.78 19.95
N GLN A 39 -7.33 -14.15 20.98
CA GLN A 39 -6.89 -13.93 22.37
C GLN A 39 -5.55 -14.62 22.62
N ILE A 40 -4.67 -13.93 23.35
CA ILE A 40 -3.34 -14.45 23.67
C ILE A 40 -3.49 -15.69 24.55
N ASP A 41 -3.04 -16.83 24.04
CA ASP A 41 -3.05 -18.13 24.72
C ASP A 41 -1.71 -18.82 24.45
N PHE A 42 -0.88 -18.89 25.50
CA PHE A 42 0.47 -19.45 25.44
C PHE A 42 0.50 -20.99 25.39
N THR A 43 -0.63 -21.66 25.64
CA THR A 43 -0.71 -23.13 25.66
C THR A 43 -0.96 -23.74 24.29
N LYS A 44 -1.41 -22.92 23.33
CA LYS A 44 -1.80 -23.36 21.99
C LYS A 44 -0.90 -22.76 20.92
N PRO A 45 -0.36 -23.57 19.99
CA PRO A 45 0.46 -23.05 18.90
C PRO A 45 -0.31 -22.00 18.09
N PHE A 46 0.40 -20.93 17.70
CA PHE A 46 -0.15 -19.83 16.91
C PHE A 46 0.90 -19.40 15.90
N GLN A 47 0.49 -19.27 14.64
CA GLN A 47 1.30 -18.64 13.61
C GLN A 47 0.77 -17.23 13.37
N PRO A 48 1.39 -16.19 13.96
CA PRO A 48 0.96 -14.83 13.75
C PRO A 48 1.11 -14.47 12.28
N ARG A 49 0.01 -14.04 11.65
CA ARG A 49 0.04 -13.36 10.36
C ARG A 49 -0.11 -11.86 10.62
N PRO A 50 0.68 -11.02 9.94
CA PRO A 50 0.54 -9.57 10.08
C PRO A 50 -0.70 -9.09 9.32
N GLU A 51 -1.00 -7.80 9.49
CA GLU A 51 -2.08 -7.12 8.80
C GLU A 51 -1.85 -7.06 7.28
N TRP A 52 -2.93 -6.90 6.52
CA TRP A 52 -2.95 -7.01 5.06
C TRP A 52 -1.93 -6.10 4.36
N TYR A 53 -1.69 -4.90 4.89
CA TYR A 53 -0.73 -3.93 4.35
C TYR A 53 0.75 -4.34 4.54
N PHE A 54 1.02 -5.35 5.36
CA PHE A 54 2.36 -5.93 5.56
C PHE A 54 2.54 -7.32 4.92
N LEU A 55 1.49 -7.89 4.31
CA LEU A 55 1.57 -9.25 3.74
C LEU A 55 2.63 -9.40 2.65
N TRP A 56 2.85 -8.37 1.84
CA TRP A 56 3.88 -8.37 0.81
C TRP A 56 5.30 -8.43 1.40
N LEU A 57 5.55 -7.74 2.52
CA LEU A 57 6.83 -7.81 3.25
C LEU A 57 7.02 -9.18 3.90
N TYR A 58 5.95 -9.70 4.50
CA TYR A 58 5.95 -11.03 5.10
C TYR A 58 6.30 -12.11 4.07
N GLN A 59 5.77 -12.00 2.85
CA GLN A 59 6.13 -12.91 1.76
C GLN A 59 7.59 -12.74 1.31
N LEU A 60 8.12 -11.52 1.28
CA LEU A 60 9.54 -11.29 0.97
C LEU A 60 10.47 -11.97 1.99
N VAL A 61 10.14 -11.97 3.28
CA VAL A 61 10.95 -12.66 4.32
C VAL A 61 11.09 -14.15 4.03
N ARG A 62 10.09 -14.78 3.41
CA ARG A 62 10.17 -16.21 3.02
C ARG A 62 11.23 -16.44 1.93
N TYR A 63 11.42 -15.48 1.04
CA TYR A 63 12.47 -15.53 0.01
C TYR A 63 13.84 -15.08 0.52
N PHE A 64 13.87 -14.29 1.60
CA PHE A 64 15.09 -13.77 2.23
C PHE A 64 15.20 -14.23 3.69
N PRO A 65 15.46 -15.52 3.99
CA PRO A 65 15.55 -16.00 5.35
C PRO A 65 16.86 -15.58 6.06
N GLY A 66 16.81 -15.55 7.39
CA GLY A 66 17.98 -15.36 8.25
C GLY A 66 18.66 -14.01 8.04
N LYS A 67 19.98 -14.02 7.81
CA LYS A 67 20.79 -12.80 7.64
C LYS A 67 20.36 -11.96 6.41
N SER A 68 19.72 -12.59 5.43
CA SER A 68 19.25 -11.90 4.22
C SER A 68 17.93 -11.16 4.42
N ALA A 69 17.22 -11.37 5.53
CA ALA A 69 15.91 -10.76 5.80
C ALA A 69 15.94 -9.24 5.70
N PHE A 70 17.04 -8.61 6.14
CA PHE A 70 17.23 -7.16 6.00
C PHE A 70 17.12 -6.65 4.56
N ILE A 71 17.55 -7.46 3.58
CA ILE A 71 17.44 -7.12 2.16
C ILE A 71 15.96 -7.07 1.77
N GLY A 72 15.20 -8.11 2.13
CA GLY A 72 13.78 -8.22 1.83
C GLY A 72 12.91 -7.17 2.53
N THR A 73 13.19 -6.89 3.81
CA THR A 73 12.30 -6.07 4.67
C THR A 73 12.69 -4.61 4.76
N VAL A 74 13.93 -4.25 4.44
CA VAL A 74 14.42 -2.86 4.54
C VAL A 74 14.91 -2.36 3.20
N MET A 75 15.84 -3.06 2.55
CA MET A 75 16.44 -2.55 1.31
C MET A 75 15.43 -2.45 0.16
N ILE A 76 14.61 -3.48 -0.06
CA ILE A 76 13.60 -3.47 -1.14
C ILE A 76 12.54 -2.36 -0.93
N PRO A 77 11.94 -2.20 0.26
CA PRO A 77 10.98 -1.12 0.50
C PRO A 77 11.62 0.27 0.37
N VAL A 78 12.81 0.47 0.94
CA VAL A 78 13.53 1.74 0.84
C VAL A 78 13.87 2.05 -0.62
N ALA A 79 14.36 1.07 -1.39
CA ALA A 79 14.63 1.24 -2.82
C ALA A 79 13.36 1.61 -3.60
N SER A 80 12.22 0.99 -3.29
CA SER A 80 10.92 1.32 -3.91
C SER A 80 10.51 2.77 -3.62
N VAL A 81 10.64 3.21 -2.36
CA VAL A 81 10.34 4.60 -1.96
C VAL A 81 11.29 5.58 -2.63
N LEU A 82 12.59 5.28 -2.66
CA LEU A 82 13.57 6.11 -3.36
C LEU A 82 13.25 6.22 -4.85
N LEU A 83 12.90 5.11 -5.52
CA LEU A 83 12.51 5.12 -6.93
C LEU A 83 11.31 6.05 -7.17
N LEU A 84 10.30 6.01 -6.29
CA LEU A 84 9.14 6.92 -6.34
C LEU A 84 9.55 8.38 -6.10
N LEU A 85 10.43 8.63 -5.14
CA LEU A 85 10.94 9.97 -4.85
C LEU A 85 11.72 10.55 -6.03
N PHE A 86 12.43 9.70 -6.79
CA PHE A 86 13.17 10.09 -7.99
C PHE A 86 12.30 10.20 -9.26
N ILE A 87 10.97 9.95 -9.20
CA ILE A 87 10.06 10.11 -10.35
C ILE A 87 10.22 11.47 -11.07
N PRO A 88 10.31 12.63 -10.40
CA PRO A 88 10.46 13.92 -11.08
C PRO A 88 11.72 14.04 -11.96
N TYR A 89 12.74 13.23 -11.69
CA TYR A 89 13.95 13.14 -12.51
C TYR A 89 13.80 12.11 -13.63
N ILE A 90 13.07 11.02 -13.38
CA ILE A 90 12.75 9.98 -14.37
C ILE A 90 11.76 10.49 -15.42
N ASP A 91 10.83 11.36 -15.04
CA ASP A 91 9.78 11.94 -15.90
C ASP A 91 10.30 13.00 -16.90
N ARG A 92 11.62 13.09 -17.09
CA ARG A 92 12.23 14.07 -18.00
C ARG A 92 12.39 13.51 -19.42
N GLY A 93 12.25 14.39 -20.42
CA GLY A 93 12.49 14.09 -21.84
C GLY A 93 11.34 13.37 -22.55
N LYS A 94 11.55 12.99 -23.82
CA LYS A 94 10.50 12.50 -24.73
C LYS A 94 9.71 11.30 -24.21
N ASN A 95 10.37 10.40 -23.47
CA ASN A 95 9.78 9.17 -22.94
C ASN A 95 9.76 9.13 -21.39
N GLY A 96 10.01 10.26 -20.72
CA GLY A 96 10.11 10.31 -19.26
C GLY A 96 8.84 9.82 -18.58
N ARG A 97 7.68 10.30 -19.03
CA ARG A 97 6.38 9.93 -18.48
C ARG A 97 6.08 8.45 -18.57
N VAL A 98 6.44 7.81 -19.68
CA VAL A 98 6.27 6.36 -19.85
C VAL A 98 7.17 5.60 -18.86
N ARG A 99 8.41 6.05 -18.66
CA ARG A 99 9.34 5.45 -17.67
C ARG A 99 8.84 5.61 -16.25
N ALA A 100 8.32 6.78 -15.88
CA ALA A 100 7.75 7.04 -14.57
C ALA A 100 6.51 6.16 -14.30
N ILE A 101 5.62 6.03 -15.28
CA ILE A 101 4.45 5.14 -15.19
C ILE A 101 4.91 3.69 -15.04
N MET A 102 5.84 3.21 -15.87
CA MET A 102 6.36 1.85 -15.77
C MET A 102 6.99 1.56 -14.39
N ALA A 103 7.76 2.51 -13.85
CA ALA A 103 8.35 2.40 -12.51
C ALA A 103 7.27 2.27 -11.42
N GLY A 104 6.27 3.17 -11.42
CA GLY A 104 5.17 3.14 -10.46
C GLY A 104 4.31 1.89 -10.59
N SER A 105 3.98 1.50 -11.82
CA SER A 105 3.22 0.26 -12.11
C SER A 105 3.98 -0.98 -11.68
N ALA A 106 5.30 -1.05 -11.89
CA ALA A 106 6.11 -2.18 -11.45
C ALA A 106 6.10 -2.33 -9.92
N ILE A 107 6.23 -1.23 -9.17
CA ILE A 107 6.14 -1.25 -7.70
C ILE A 107 4.75 -1.71 -7.26
N LEU A 108 3.69 -1.16 -7.85
CA LEU A 108 2.31 -1.53 -7.52
C LEU A 108 2.04 -3.01 -7.83
N SER A 109 2.48 -3.49 -9.00
CA SER A 109 2.36 -4.90 -9.37
C SER A 109 3.12 -5.80 -8.41
N ALA A 110 4.35 -5.44 -8.01
CA ALA A 110 5.10 -6.19 -7.02
C ALA A 110 4.34 -6.28 -5.68
N PHE A 111 3.84 -5.14 -5.17
CA PHE A 111 3.04 -5.09 -3.95
C PHE A 111 1.81 -6.02 -4.02
N VAL A 112 1.04 -5.96 -5.11
CA VAL A 112 -0.16 -6.79 -5.29
C VAL A 112 0.21 -8.27 -5.41
N ILE A 113 1.20 -8.61 -6.25
CA ILE A 113 1.64 -9.99 -6.47
C ILE A 113 2.11 -10.62 -5.16
N PHE A 114 3.00 -9.96 -4.41
CA PHE A 114 3.49 -10.51 -3.14
C PHE A 114 2.41 -10.58 -2.06
N THR A 115 1.45 -9.65 -2.05
CA THR A 115 0.29 -9.71 -1.16
C THR A 115 -0.57 -10.94 -1.48
N LEU A 116 -0.89 -11.18 -2.75
CA LEU A 116 -1.69 -12.32 -3.18
C LEU A 116 -0.96 -13.65 -2.93
N LEU A 117 0.34 -13.72 -3.23
CA LEU A 117 1.17 -14.91 -2.95
C LEU A 117 1.24 -15.26 -1.46
N SER A 118 1.07 -14.28 -0.57
CA SER A 118 1.02 -14.48 0.88
C SER A 118 -0.28 -15.15 1.35
N LEU A 119 -1.34 -15.01 0.56
CA LEU A 119 -2.67 -15.56 0.84
C LEU A 119 -2.85 -16.99 0.32
N LEU A 120 -2.03 -17.39 -0.66
CA LEU A 120 -1.95 -18.75 -1.20
C LEU A 120 -1.13 -19.66 -0.28
#